data_AF-A0A238L872-F1
#
_entry.id   AF-A0A238L872-F1
#
_cell.length_a   1.000
_cell.length_b   1.000
_cell.length_c   1.000
_cell.angle_alpha   90.00
_cell.angle_beta   90.00
_cell.angle_gamma   90.00
#
_symmetry.space_group_name_H-M   'P 1'
#
loop_
_entity.id
_entity.type
_entity.pdbx_description
1 polymer ?
#
loop_
_entity_poly.entity_id
_entity_poly.type
_entity_poly.pdbx_seq_one_letter_code
_entity_poly.pdbx_strand_id
1 'polypeptide(L)'
;MSMRDLLPNMRSLSLRLSAGWPETAMADPEAKPRRPITRVPPLRPPIEIPVADPGPDAERAAELRARGQFLARQEDWERLAQEMLQADRARARTPGLRSVADLLSQGARSDFADAIALALGSGNMAEVAAVLGSVDALRDDMPDCPAIAHVAAMTYVDAASACRAAGGTPDGDQTLRKARARYLAAAAALNDLFDPFEWDSPLWAAVRCALVEADAKPRDRVADDYEDLIDLDPGNPHHLRSFGNDLRPTRFGDWEVLDRQARRTAARTADVWGVGGYAWVYFGALGRDKAALRRLDAELFVEGLHDILTRHRTQDMANRLAALTGYTLGGVATGGGALHRLADCLGWIAQDHLRELHPVIWAEAAPPITGSIALAEDADPWRRGRARALSSLAAYYAPALEAGRRLVFTDDGLRMVRHD
;
A
#
# COMPACT_ATOMS: atom_id res chain seq x y z
N MET A 1 -20.03 22.47 29.26
CA MET A 1 -19.37 21.29 29.85
C MET A 1 -18.24 20.95 28.90
N SER A 2 -16.99 20.99 29.36
CA SER A 2 -15.81 20.98 28.49
C SER A 2 -15.49 19.56 28.01
N MET A 3 -15.01 19.42 26.78
CA MET A 3 -14.60 18.17 26.12
C MET A 3 -13.55 17.35 26.90
N ARG A 4 -12.91 17.97 27.91
CA ARG A 4 -11.93 17.33 28.80
C ARG A 4 -12.52 16.29 29.78
N ASP A 5 -13.83 16.31 30.03
CA ASP A 5 -14.42 15.53 31.13
C ASP A 5 -14.95 14.14 30.71
N LEU A 6 -14.83 13.75 29.44
CA LEU A 6 -15.43 12.52 28.88
C LEU A 6 -14.44 11.41 28.47
N LEU A 7 -13.13 11.61 28.67
CA LEU A 7 -12.11 10.62 28.28
C LEU A 7 -11.48 9.93 29.50
N PRO A 8 -11.46 8.58 29.59
CA PRO A 8 -10.54 7.89 30.47
C PRO A 8 -9.10 8.12 29.99
N ASN A 9 -8.25 8.53 30.92
CA ASN A 9 -6.84 8.87 30.76
C ASN A 9 -6.05 7.77 30.01
N MET A 10 -5.75 7.96 28.72
CA MET A 10 -4.96 7.02 27.89
C MET A 10 -3.46 6.89 28.26
N ARG A 11 -3.04 7.43 29.42
CA ARG A 11 -1.64 7.38 29.90
C ARG A 11 -1.29 6.12 30.71
N SER A 12 -2.24 5.25 31.07
CA SER A 12 -1.99 4.16 32.02
C SER A 12 -1.71 2.77 31.42
N LEU A 13 -1.65 2.62 30.09
CA LEU A 13 -1.38 1.33 29.45
C LEU A 13 0.10 1.09 29.08
N SER A 14 0.95 2.11 29.14
CA SER A 14 2.37 2.01 28.74
C SER A 14 3.35 1.76 29.89
N LEU A 15 2.88 1.56 31.13
CA LEU A 15 3.73 1.44 32.33
C LEU A 15 3.73 0.05 32.99
N ARG A 16 3.31 -1.01 32.27
CA ARG A 16 3.30 -2.40 32.80
C ARG A 16 4.14 -3.40 32.00
N LEU A 17 5.20 -2.96 31.33
CA LEU A 17 6.15 -3.86 30.64
C LEU A 17 7.63 -3.61 30.97
N SER A 18 7.93 -2.82 32.01
CA SER A 18 9.29 -2.63 32.51
C SER A 18 9.34 -2.96 34.00
N ALA A 19 9.33 -4.26 34.32
CA ALA A 19 9.63 -4.77 35.66
C ALA A 19 10.83 -5.73 35.54
N GLY A 20 11.85 -5.44 36.35
CA GLY A 20 13.22 -5.92 36.17
C GLY A 20 13.40 -7.41 36.38
N TRP A 21 14.37 -7.95 35.65
CA TRP A 21 14.93 -9.27 35.89
C TRP A 21 16.13 -9.12 36.85
N PRO A 22 16.22 -9.92 37.93
CA PRO A 22 17.36 -9.86 38.83
C PRO A 22 18.60 -10.48 38.18
N GLU A 23 19.71 -9.75 38.33
CA GLU A 23 21.05 -10.07 37.86
C GLU A 23 21.66 -11.16 38.77
N THR A 24 21.57 -12.42 38.34
CA THR A 24 22.25 -13.53 39.03
C THR A 24 23.66 -13.70 38.46
N ALA A 25 24.67 -13.29 39.25
CA ALA A 25 26.07 -13.56 38.98
C ALA A 25 26.34 -15.07 39.08
N MET A 26 26.59 -15.72 37.94
CA MET A 26 27.11 -17.09 37.88
C MET A 26 28.58 -17.07 37.50
N ALA A 27 29.39 -17.65 38.38
CA ALA A 27 30.83 -17.80 38.25
C ALA A 27 31.21 -18.66 37.03
N ASP A 28 32.29 -18.24 36.38
CA ASP A 28 32.88 -18.80 35.15
C ASP A 28 33.70 -20.07 35.44
N PRO A 29 33.36 -21.25 34.89
CA PRO A 29 34.20 -22.42 34.99
C PRO A 29 35.18 -22.49 33.80
N GLU A 30 36.47 -22.29 34.11
CA GLU A 30 37.68 -22.59 33.31
C GLU A 30 37.46 -23.04 31.84
N ALA A 31 37.59 -22.07 30.93
CA ALA A 31 37.62 -22.31 29.49
C ALA A 31 38.91 -23.03 29.05
N LYS A 32 38.78 -24.29 28.62
CA LYS A 32 39.83 -25.01 27.87
C LYS A 32 40.20 -24.24 26.58
N PRO A 33 41.48 -24.21 26.16
CA PRO A 33 41.91 -23.44 25.00
C PRO A 33 41.25 -23.97 23.71
N ARG A 34 40.36 -23.16 23.13
CA ARG A 34 39.75 -23.41 21.82
C ARG A 34 40.83 -23.24 20.74
N ARG A 35 41.04 -24.28 19.93
CA ARG A 35 41.86 -24.22 18.72
C ARG A 35 41.42 -23.03 17.85
N PRO A 36 42.36 -22.31 17.19
CA PRO A 36 42.00 -21.19 16.35
C PRO A 36 41.10 -21.68 15.21
N ILE A 37 39.86 -21.22 15.20
CA ILE A 37 38.97 -21.35 14.06
C ILE A 37 39.62 -20.52 12.96
N THR A 38 40.11 -21.19 11.90
CA THR A 38 40.47 -20.55 10.64
C THR A 38 39.25 -19.74 10.20
N ARG A 39 39.34 -18.41 10.31
CA ARG A 39 38.33 -17.49 9.78
C ARG A 39 38.36 -17.64 8.26
N VAL A 40 37.51 -18.51 7.73
CA VAL A 40 37.11 -18.45 6.33
C VAL A 40 36.54 -17.04 6.12
N PRO A 41 37.07 -16.25 5.17
CA PRO A 41 36.47 -14.96 4.83
C PRO A 41 34.98 -15.16 4.56
N PRO A 42 34.08 -14.29 5.05
CA PRO A 42 32.66 -14.46 4.77
C PRO A 42 32.46 -14.52 3.25
N LEU A 43 31.78 -15.58 2.78
CA LEU A 43 31.39 -15.73 1.39
C LEU A 43 30.64 -14.46 0.98
N ARG A 44 31.12 -13.78 -0.07
CA ARG A 44 30.42 -12.60 -0.60
C ARG A 44 29.04 -13.03 -1.09
N PRO A 45 27.99 -12.23 -0.87
CA PRO A 45 26.65 -12.63 -1.26
C PRO A 45 26.55 -12.75 -2.79
N PRO A 46 25.73 -13.68 -3.32
CA PRO A 46 25.56 -13.87 -4.76
C PRO A 46 24.99 -12.62 -5.47
N ILE A 47 24.30 -11.75 -4.71
CA ILE A 47 23.73 -10.49 -5.17
C ILE A 47 24.18 -9.38 -4.21
N GLU A 48 24.91 -8.42 -4.74
CA GLU A 48 25.36 -7.20 -4.08
C GLU A 48 24.65 -6.01 -4.71
N ILE A 49 23.78 -5.35 -3.95
CA ILE A 49 23.05 -4.16 -4.38
C ILE A 49 22.95 -3.19 -3.20
N PRO A 50 23.27 -1.88 -3.38
CA PRO A 50 23.04 -0.86 -2.37
C PRO A 50 21.59 -0.87 -1.89
N VAL A 51 21.37 -0.57 -0.61
CA VAL A 51 20.04 -0.52 -0.01
C VAL A 51 19.84 0.87 0.56
N ALA A 52 18.81 1.58 0.10
CA ALA A 52 18.35 2.82 0.71
C ALA A 52 17.30 2.48 1.78
N ASP A 53 17.58 2.86 3.02
CA ASP A 53 16.73 2.55 4.17
C ASP A 53 16.63 3.71 5.17
N PRO A 54 15.44 4.34 5.28
CA PRO A 54 14.31 4.22 4.35
C PRO A 54 14.68 4.76 2.95
N GLY A 55 13.99 4.29 1.90
CA GLY A 55 14.03 4.96 0.60
C GLY A 55 13.29 6.31 0.64
N PRO A 56 13.58 7.26 -0.27
CA PRO A 56 13.03 8.62 -0.21
C PRO A 56 11.50 8.70 -0.16
N ASP A 57 10.79 7.88 -0.95
CA ASP A 57 9.32 7.84 -0.88
C ASP A 57 8.81 7.30 0.45
N ALA A 58 9.44 6.24 0.96
CA ALA A 58 9.04 5.60 2.20
C ALA A 58 9.26 6.52 3.41
N GLU A 59 10.40 7.22 3.45
CA GLU A 59 10.71 8.25 4.46
C GLU A 59 9.66 9.35 4.43
N ARG A 60 9.43 9.96 3.26
CA ARG A 60 8.49 11.05 3.12
C ARG A 60 7.06 10.63 3.47
N ALA A 61 6.65 9.43 3.08
CA ALA A 61 5.33 8.91 3.43
C ALA A 61 5.18 8.65 4.94
N ALA A 62 6.23 8.19 5.61
CA ALA A 62 6.23 8.00 7.06
C ALA A 62 6.13 9.34 7.80
N GLU A 63 6.90 10.36 7.38
CA GLU A 63 6.82 11.72 7.94
C GLU A 63 5.41 12.31 7.84
N LEU A 64 4.76 12.17 6.69
CA LEU A 64 3.42 12.71 6.45
C LEU A 64 2.35 12.01 7.30
N ARG A 65 2.42 10.68 7.43
CA ARG A 65 1.54 9.95 8.36
C ARG A 65 1.80 10.36 9.80
N ALA A 66 3.07 10.47 10.21
CA ALA A 66 3.43 10.93 11.56
C ALA A 66 2.93 12.36 11.82
N ARG A 67 2.98 13.24 10.82
CA ARG A 67 2.44 14.60 10.89
C ARG A 67 0.93 14.60 11.11
N GLY A 68 0.18 13.84 10.32
CA GLY A 68 -1.27 13.70 10.46
C GLY A 68 -1.67 13.17 11.85
N GLN A 69 -1.00 12.10 12.31
CA GLN A 69 -1.23 11.52 13.63
C GLN A 69 -0.89 12.49 14.75
N PHE A 70 0.23 13.21 14.63
CA PHE A 70 0.67 14.20 15.62
C PHE A 70 -0.38 15.30 15.80
N LEU A 71 -0.85 15.90 14.70
CA LEU A 71 -1.86 16.98 14.75
C LEU A 71 -3.18 16.48 15.37
N ALA A 72 -3.65 15.29 14.96
CA ALA A 72 -4.84 14.66 15.53
C ALA A 72 -4.72 14.44 17.04
N ARG A 73 -3.57 13.95 17.53
CA ARG A 73 -3.32 13.74 18.97
C ARG A 73 -3.20 15.02 19.79
N GLN A 74 -2.93 16.16 19.14
CA GLN A 74 -2.93 17.48 19.80
C GLN A 74 -4.29 18.17 19.70
N GLU A 75 -5.30 17.53 19.10
CA GLU A 75 -6.58 18.14 18.75
C GLU A 75 -6.43 19.39 17.86
N ASP A 76 -5.33 19.51 17.11
CA ASP A 76 -5.06 20.63 16.20
C ASP A 76 -5.72 20.37 14.83
N TRP A 77 -7.04 20.24 14.86
CA TRP A 77 -7.88 19.83 13.74
C TRP A 77 -7.97 20.92 12.67
N GLU A 78 -7.96 22.21 13.05
CA GLU A 78 -7.94 23.29 12.05
C GLU A 78 -6.64 23.27 11.24
N ARG A 79 -5.48 23.04 11.88
CA ARG A 79 -4.21 22.98 11.16
C ARG A 79 -4.14 21.76 10.26
N LEU A 80 -4.57 20.59 10.74
CA LEU A 80 -4.64 19.38 9.93
C LEU A 80 -5.52 19.60 8.70
N ALA A 81 -6.71 20.18 8.88
CA ALA A 81 -7.63 20.46 7.79
C ALA A 81 -7.01 21.40 6.75
N GLN A 82 -6.33 22.47 7.18
CA GLN A 82 -5.61 23.37 6.28
C GLN A 82 -4.53 22.65 5.47
N GLU A 83 -3.69 21.83 6.13
CA GLU A 83 -2.61 21.09 5.45
C GLU A 83 -3.16 20.07 4.44
N MET A 84 -4.25 19.36 4.79
CA MET A 84 -4.92 18.43 3.90
C MET A 84 -5.53 19.14 2.68
N LEU A 85 -6.31 20.21 2.88
CA LEU A 85 -6.96 20.92 1.77
C LEU A 85 -5.95 21.60 0.85
N GLN A 86 -4.87 22.14 1.40
CA GLN A 86 -3.79 22.72 0.58
C GLN A 86 -3.12 21.64 -0.26
N ALA A 87 -2.79 20.49 0.35
CA ALA A 87 -2.16 19.39 -0.36
C ALA A 87 -3.06 18.79 -1.45
N ASP A 88 -4.36 18.66 -1.17
CA ASP A 88 -5.34 18.13 -2.12
C ASP A 88 -5.50 19.05 -3.33
N ARG A 89 -5.73 20.36 -3.10
CA ARG A 89 -5.82 21.37 -4.17
C ARG A 89 -4.56 21.47 -5.01
N ALA A 90 -3.39 21.34 -4.39
CA ALA A 90 -2.10 21.39 -5.08
C ALA A 90 -1.72 20.07 -5.78
N ARG A 91 -2.49 18.99 -5.58
CA ARG A 91 -2.17 17.63 -6.04
C ARG A 91 -0.76 17.24 -5.62
N ALA A 92 -0.42 17.61 -4.38
CA ALA A 92 0.93 17.42 -3.86
C ALA A 92 1.21 15.93 -3.69
N ARG A 93 2.40 15.49 -4.14
CA ARG A 93 2.81 14.08 -4.11
C ARG A 93 4.18 13.89 -3.49
N THR A 94 4.40 12.69 -2.95
CA THR A 94 5.73 12.19 -2.56
C THR A 94 6.59 11.83 -3.79
N PRO A 95 7.90 11.56 -3.64
CA PRO A 95 8.75 11.09 -4.74
C PRO A 95 8.22 9.84 -5.47
N GLY A 96 7.56 8.91 -4.76
CA GLY A 96 6.89 7.74 -5.33
C GLY A 96 5.44 7.98 -5.74
N LEU A 97 5.04 9.25 -5.90
CA LEU A 97 3.75 9.70 -6.44
C LEU A 97 2.54 9.34 -5.58
N ARG A 98 2.68 9.25 -4.26
CA ARG A 98 1.55 9.09 -3.32
C ARG A 98 0.98 10.47 -2.99
N SER A 99 -0.35 10.57 -2.88
CA SER A 99 -1.02 11.82 -2.46
C SER A 99 -0.61 12.20 -1.04
N VAL A 100 -0.14 13.44 -0.88
CA VAL A 100 0.22 14.00 0.43
C VAL A 100 -1.02 14.16 1.31
N ALA A 101 -2.14 14.59 0.73
CA ALA A 101 -3.39 14.80 1.46
C ALA A 101 -3.94 13.48 2.03
N ASP A 102 -3.88 12.40 1.23
CA ASP A 102 -4.28 11.05 1.66
C ASP A 102 -3.34 10.52 2.77
N LEU A 103 -2.03 10.75 2.67
CA LEU A 103 -1.08 10.35 3.70
C LEU A 103 -1.29 11.08 5.04
N LEU A 104 -1.61 12.38 4.99
CA LEU A 104 -1.99 13.14 6.18
C LEU A 104 -3.29 12.59 6.79
N SER A 105 -4.30 12.31 5.96
CA SER A 105 -5.56 11.71 6.41
C SER A 105 -5.36 10.32 7.03
N GLN A 106 -4.52 9.47 6.42
CA GLN A 106 -4.13 8.16 6.96
C GLN A 106 -3.49 8.28 8.34
N GLY A 107 -2.59 9.25 8.52
CA GLY A 107 -2.01 9.55 9.82
C GLY A 107 -3.05 9.97 10.86
N ALA A 108 -3.94 10.88 10.48
CA ALA A 108 -4.97 11.40 11.39
C ALA A 108 -5.95 10.32 11.87
N ARG A 109 -6.27 9.34 11.03
CA ARG A 109 -7.21 8.25 11.35
C ARG A 109 -6.55 6.98 11.92
N SER A 110 -5.22 6.93 12.02
CA SER A 110 -4.52 5.68 12.38
C SER A 110 -4.92 5.16 13.76
N ASP A 111 -5.01 6.06 14.75
CA ASP A 111 -5.35 5.68 16.13
C ASP A 111 -6.79 5.16 16.23
N PHE A 112 -7.73 5.74 15.46
CA PHE A 112 -9.10 5.24 15.37
C PHE A 112 -9.15 3.86 14.70
N ALA A 113 -8.44 3.69 13.58
CA ALA A 113 -8.40 2.43 12.85
C ALA A 113 -7.83 1.29 13.71
N ASP A 114 -6.75 1.56 14.45
CA ASP A 114 -6.12 0.60 15.37
C ASP A 114 -7.08 0.22 16.51
N ALA A 115 -7.73 1.21 17.13
CA ALA A 115 -8.71 0.98 18.20
C ALA A 115 -9.91 0.14 17.70
N ILE A 116 -10.43 0.44 16.51
CA ILE A 116 -11.53 -0.30 15.89
C ILE A 116 -11.11 -1.75 15.58
N ALA A 117 -9.92 -1.95 15.01
CA ALA A 117 -9.42 -3.28 14.70
C ALA A 117 -9.24 -4.13 15.97
N LEU A 118 -8.67 -3.56 17.03
CA LEU A 118 -8.50 -4.22 18.33
C LEU A 118 -9.84 -4.59 18.97
N ALA A 119 -10.80 -3.65 18.96
CA ALA A 119 -12.15 -3.87 19.49
C ALA A 119 -12.88 -4.99 18.74
N LEU A 120 -12.82 -5.00 17.41
CA LEU A 120 -13.41 -6.06 16.58
C LEU A 120 -12.73 -7.41 16.80
N GLY A 121 -11.40 -7.45 16.91
CA GLY A 121 -10.65 -8.67 17.23
C GLY A 121 -11.03 -9.26 18.60
N SER A 122 -11.50 -8.43 19.52
CA SER A 122 -11.99 -8.83 20.84
C SER A 122 -13.52 -9.04 20.89
N GLY A 123 -14.25 -8.86 19.78
CA GLY A 123 -15.70 -8.94 19.72
C GLY A 123 -16.44 -7.81 20.46
N ASN A 124 -15.75 -6.72 20.82
CA ASN A 124 -16.31 -5.62 21.61
C ASN A 124 -16.94 -4.54 20.71
N MET A 125 -18.18 -4.76 20.30
CA MET A 125 -18.92 -3.83 19.44
C MET A 125 -19.26 -2.50 20.13
N ALA A 126 -19.33 -2.46 21.47
CA ALA A 126 -19.59 -1.22 22.21
C ALA A 126 -18.40 -0.26 22.12
N GLU A 127 -17.17 -0.79 22.19
CA GLU A 127 -15.95 0.01 22.00
C GLU A 127 -15.86 0.58 20.58
N VAL A 128 -16.20 -0.21 19.55
CA VAL A 128 -16.29 0.28 18.17
C VAL A 128 -17.27 1.45 18.06
N ALA A 129 -18.43 1.35 18.70
CA ALA A 129 -19.42 2.42 18.72
C ALA A 129 -18.92 3.67 19.47
N ALA A 130 -18.16 3.50 20.57
CA ALA A 130 -17.58 4.61 21.31
C ALA A 130 -16.52 5.37 20.48
N VAL A 131 -15.65 4.64 19.76
CA VAL A 131 -14.65 5.25 18.86
C VAL A 131 -15.33 6.01 17.73
N LEU A 132 -16.35 5.43 17.09
CA LEU A 132 -17.08 6.14 16.02
C LEU A 132 -17.89 7.34 16.57
N GLY A 133 -18.37 7.26 17.81
CA GLY A 133 -19.02 8.39 18.49
C GLY A 133 -18.09 9.57 18.73
N SER A 134 -16.79 9.34 18.97
CA SER A 134 -15.83 10.45 19.09
C SER A 134 -15.50 11.09 17.73
N VAL A 135 -15.51 10.29 16.66
CA VAL A 135 -15.40 10.79 15.28
C VAL A 135 -16.62 11.65 14.91
N ASP A 136 -17.82 11.23 15.30
CA ASP A 136 -19.04 12.03 15.09
C ASP A 136 -18.99 13.33 15.88
N ALA A 137 -18.55 13.30 17.15
CA ALA A 137 -18.38 14.51 17.95
C ALA A 137 -17.39 15.51 17.31
N LEU A 138 -16.25 15.02 16.82
CA LEU A 138 -15.29 15.85 16.10
C LEU A 138 -15.91 16.51 14.85
N ARG A 139 -16.71 15.76 14.10
CA ARG A 139 -17.41 16.31 12.93
C ARG A 139 -18.44 17.35 13.36
N ASP A 140 -19.18 17.11 14.43
CA ASP A 140 -20.20 18.05 14.92
C ASP A 140 -19.57 19.37 15.42
N ASP A 141 -18.31 19.34 15.90
CA ASP A 141 -17.53 20.54 16.23
C ASP A 141 -17.02 21.29 14.98
N MET A 142 -16.88 20.61 13.83
CA MET A 142 -16.39 21.17 12.57
C MET A 142 -17.26 20.75 11.36
N PRO A 143 -18.57 21.06 11.35
CA PRO A 143 -19.55 20.45 10.44
C PRO A 143 -19.33 20.79 8.97
N ASP A 144 -18.83 21.99 8.67
CA ASP A 144 -18.61 22.48 7.30
C ASP A 144 -17.16 22.26 6.81
N CYS A 145 -16.37 21.44 7.52
CA CYS A 145 -14.97 21.21 7.17
C CYS A 145 -14.80 19.96 6.29
N PRO A 146 -14.56 20.10 4.96
CA PRO A 146 -14.44 18.95 4.06
C PRO A 146 -13.30 17.99 4.43
N ALA A 147 -12.19 18.49 4.99
CA ALA A 147 -11.08 17.63 5.39
C ALA A 147 -11.41 16.76 6.62
N ILE A 148 -12.10 17.32 7.61
CA ILE A 148 -12.52 16.57 8.80
C ILE A 148 -13.64 15.60 8.46
N ALA A 149 -14.59 16.02 7.63
CA ALA A 149 -15.60 15.13 7.07
C ALA A 149 -14.98 13.97 6.28
N HIS A 150 -13.92 14.21 5.51
CA HIS A 150 -13.16 13.15 4.83
C HIS A 150 -12.48 12.19 5.83
N VAL A 151 -11.83 12.69 6.89
CA VAL A 151 -11.27 11.86 7.97
C VAL A 151 -12.35 10.96 8.58
N ALA A 152 -13.53 11.51 8.86
CA ALA A 152 -14.67 10.73 9.37
C ALA A 152 -15.15 9.67 8.37
N ALA A 153 -15.38 10.05 7.11
CA ALA A 153 -15.82 9.13 6.06
C ALA A 153 -14.85 7.97 5.86
N MET A 154 -13.54 8.24 5.81
CA MET A 154 -12.53 7.19 5.67
C MET A 154 -12.39 6.33 6.93
N THR A 155 -12.62 6.88 8.13
CA THR A 155 -12.67 6.07 9.37
C THR A 155 -13.84 5.09 9.35
N TYR A 156 -15.00 5.49 8.82
CA TYR A 156 -16.11 4.57 8.58
C TYR A 156 -15.79 3.49 7.54
N VAL A 157 -15.09 3.84 6.46
CA VAL A 157 -14.59 2.88 5.46
C VAL A 157 -13.59 1.89 6.07
N ASP A 158 -12.71 2.36 6.96
CA ASP A 158 -11.79 1.49 7.70
C ASP A 158 -12.55 0.52 8.61
N ALA A 159 -13.55 1.01 9.35
CA ALA A 159 -14.40 0.17 10.19
C ALA A 159 -15.13 -0.90 9.37
N ALA A 160 -15.69 -0.53 8.23
CA ALA A 160 -16.32 -1.47 7.29
C ALA A 160 -15.33 -2.53 6.79
N SER A 161 -14.11 -2.13 6.45
CA SER A 161 -13.05 -3.02 6.00
C SER A 161 -12.57 -3.96 7.12
N ALA A 162 -12.47 -3.47 8.36
CA ALA A 162 -12.13 -4.26 9.52
C ALA A 162 -13.22 -5.30 9.85
N CYS A 163 -14.51 -4.94 9.74
CA CYS A 163 -15.61 -5.90 9.87
C CYS A 163 -15.53 -7.00 8.80
N ARG A 164 -15.20 -6.66 7.55
CA ARG A 164 -15.01 -7.65 6.46
C ARG A 164 -13.85 -8.60 6.77
N ALA A 165 -12.76 -8.09 7.36
CA ALA A 165 -11.60 -8.90 7.72
C ALA A 165 -11.89 -9.82 8.93
N ALA A 166 -12.65 -9.34 9.92
CA ALA A 166 -13.02 -10.10 11.11
C ALA A 166 -14.08 -11.18 10.84
N GLY A 167 -15.05 -10.90 9.95
CA GLY A 167 -16.18 -11.78 9.66
C GLY A 167 -15.86 -13.00 8.80
N GLY A 168 -14.65 -13.58 8.90
CA GLY A 168 -14.11 -14.61 8.02
C GLY A 168 -15.14 -15.59 7.45
N THR A 169 -15.12 -15.72 6.12
CA THR A 169 -16.03 -16.48 5.22
C THR A 169 -17.30 -15.72 4.74
N PRO A 170 -17.84 -16.05 3.54
CA PRO A 170 -19.00 -15.38 2.95
C PRO A 170 -20.29 -15.44 3.78
N ASP A 171 -20.37 -16.40 4.70
CA ASP A 171 -21.51 -16.62 5.59
C ASP A 171 -21.33 -16.00 6.98
N GLY A 172 -20.35 -15.08 7.10
CA GLY A 172 -19.91 -14.46 8.35
C GLY A 172 -21.01 -13.89 9.23
N ASP A 173 -20.64 -13.61 10.47
CA ASP A 173 -21.51 -13.07 11.52
C ASP A 173 -22.44 -11.98 10.97
N GLN A 174 -23.75 -12.24 11.02
CA GLN A 174 -24.78 -11.32 10.55
C GLN A 174 -24.64 -9.94 11.21
N THR A 175 -24.16 -9.89 12.45
CA THR A 175 -23.87 -8.66 13.18
C THR A 175 -22.80 -7.84 12.49
N LEU A 176 -21.68 -8.45 12.11
CA LEU A 176 -20.59 -7.78 11.39
C LEU A 176 -21.01 -7.34 9.99
N ARG A 177 -21.85 -8.14 9.30
CA ARG A 177 -22.43 -7.75 8.00
C ARG A 177 -23.32 -6.52 8.11
N LYS A 178 -24.21 -6.47 9.11
CA LYS A 178 -25.08 -5.31 9.39
C LYS A 178 -24.26 -4.07 9.81
N ALA A 179 -23.25 -4.25 10.65
CA ALA A 179 -22.36 -3.17 11.08
C ALA A 179 -21.60 -2.57 9.89
N ARG A 180 -21.01 -3.43 9.04
CA ARG A 180 -20.34 -3.00 7.80
C ARG A 180 -21.26 -2.17 6.91
N ALA A 181 -22.48 -2.65 6.64
CA ALA A 181 -23.44 -1.91 5.81
C ALA A 181 -23.78 -0.53 6.42
N ARG A 182 -23.95 -0.45 7.75
CA ARG A 182 -24.19 0.82 8.45
C ARG A 182 -23.01 1.79 8.33
N TYR A 183 -21.78 1.32 8.46
CA TYR A 183 -20.59 2.19 8.34
C TYR A 183 -20.41 2.70 6.91
N LEU A 184 -20.60 1.84 5.91
CA LEU A 184 -20.59 2.27 4.51
C LEU A 184 -21.69 3.30 4.21
N ALA A 185 -22.90 3.11 4.76
CA ALA A 185 -23.99 4.08 4.61
C ALA A 185 -23.67 5.44 5.28
N ALA A 186 -23.01 5.43 6.45
CA ALA A 186 -22.58 6.66 7.11
C ALA A 186 -21.53 7.42 6.29
N ALA A 187 -20.54 6.71 5.73
CA ALA A 187 -19.57 7.30 4.82
C ALA A 187 -20.19 7.82 3.51
N ALA A 188 -21.17 7.11 2.95
CA ALA A 188 -21.91 7.57 1.77
C ALA A 188 -22.69 8.86 2.04
N ALA A 189 -23.37 8.95 3.19
CA ALA A 189 -24.07 10.16 3.58
C ALA A 189 -23.14 11.38 3.71
N LEU A 190 -21.87 11.17 4.11
CA LEU A 190 -20.86 12.23 4.10
C LEU A 190 -20.41 12.58 2.68
N ASN A 191 -20.19 11.58 1.83
CA ASN A 191 -19.80 11.80 0.43
C ASN A 191 -20.87 12.58 -0.35
N ASP A 192 -22.16 12.38 -0.06
CA ASP A 192 -23.26 13.12 -0.69
C ASP A 192 -23.27 14.62 -0.34
N LEU A 193 -22.60 15.04 0.75
CA LEU A 193 -22.47 16.45 1.13
C LEU A 193 -21.31 17.15 0.42
N PHE A 194 -20.33 16.39 -0.08
CA PHE A 194 -19.09 16.90 -0.65
C PHE A 194 -18.86 16.29 -2.03
N ASP A 195 -19.56 16.82 -3.04
CA ASP A 195 -19.39 16.36 -4.43
C ASP A 195 -17.92 16.55 -4.88
N PRO A 196 -17.26 15.49 -5.38
CA PRO A 196 -15.84 15.56 -5.73
C PRO A 196 -15.49 16.61 -6.80
N PHE A 197 -16.38 16.91 -7.73
CA PHE A 197 -16.12 17.88 -8.79
C PHE A 197 -16.42 19.31 -8.35
N GLU A 198 -17.52 19.53 -7.62
CA GLU A 198 -17.81 20.85 -7.04
C GLU A 198 -16.67 21.31 -6.12
N TRP A 199 -16.04 20.38 -5.41
CA TRP A 199 -14.92 20.65 -4.51
C TRP A 199 -13.54 20.51 -5.16
N ASP A 200 -13.47 20.08 -6.43
CA ASP A 200 -12.22 19.82 -7.15
C ASP A 200 -11.26 18.93 -6.34
N SER A 201 -11.79 17.85 -5.75
CA SER A 201 -11.15 17.07 -4.69
C SER A 201 -10.98 15.59 -5.05
N PRO A 202 -9.77 15.17 -5.45
CA PRO A 202 -9.41 13.77 -5.59
C PRO A 202 -9.65 12.94 -4.31
N LEU A 203 -9.51 13.55 -3.12
CA LEU A 203 -9.82 12.88 -1.86
C LEU A 203 -11.27 12.40 -1.81
N TRP A 204 -12.24 13.25 -2.11
CA TRP A 204 -13.66 12.86 -2.11
C TRP A 204 -14.00 11.90 -3.25
N ALA A 205 -13.38 12.04 -4.43
CA ALA A 205 -13.54 11.05 -5.49
C ALA A 205 -13.02 9.66 -5.07
N ALA A 206 -11.96 9.61 -4.26
CA ALA A 206 -11.44 8.37 -3.69
C ALA A 206 -12.38 7.77 -2.63
N VAL A 207 -13.06 8.59 -1.82
CA VAL A 207 -14.12 8.13 -0.91
C VAL A 207 -15.23 7.45 -1.72
N ARG A 208 -15.71 8.08 -2.78
CA ARG A 208 -16.74 7.50 -3.66
C ARG A 208 -16.31 6.16 -4.26
N CYS A 209 -15.07 6.03 -4.72
CA CYS A 209 -14.51 4.75 -5.19
C CYS A 209 -14.48 3.68 -4.08
N ALA A 210 -14.15 4.06 -2.84
CA ALA A 210 -14.15 3.13 -1.71
C ALA A 210 -15.55 2.63 -1.33
N LEU A 211 -16.59 3.40 -1.68
CA LEU A 211 -17.99 3.12 -1.39
C LEU A 211 -18.72 2.35 -2.48
N VAL A 212 -18.07 2.03 -3.62
CA VAL A 212 -18.69 1.27 -4.71
C VAL A 212 -19.36 -0.01 -4.19
N GLU A 213 -18.76 -0.70 -3.21
CA GLU A 213 -19.30 -1.93 -2.63
C GLU A 213 -20.62 -1.76 -1.85
N ALA A 214 -20.98 -0.53 -1.49
CA ALA A 214 -22.20 -0.18 -0.79
C ALA A 214 -23.39 0.05 -1.74
N ASP A 215 -23.11 0.25 -3.03
CA ASP A 215 -24.13 0.51 -4.04
C ASP A 215 -24.96 -0.75 -4.35
N ALA A 216 -26.23 -0.55 -4.74
CA ALA A 216 -27.09 -1.65 -5.16
C ALA A 216 -26.65 -2.28 -6.50
N LYS A 217 -25.96 -1.51 -7.34
CA LYS A 217 -25.46 -1.89 -8.67
C LYS A 217 -23.99 -1.44 -8.84
N PRO A 218 -23.05 -2.03 -8.08
CA PRO A 218 -21.65 -1.60 -8.08
C PRO A 218 -20.97 -1.71 -9.45
N ARG A 219 -21.41 -2.65 -10.30
CA ARG A 219 -20.87 -2.86 -11.65
C ARG A 219 -21.17 -1.70 -12.60
N ASP A 220 -22.30 -1.03 -12.38
CA ASP A 220 -22.73 0.08 -13.24
C ASP A 220 -21.97 1.36 -12.87
N ARG A 221 -21.38 1.43 -11.67
CA ARG A 221 -20.71 2.63 -11.13
C ARG A 221 -19.20 2.58 -11.14
N VAL A 222 -18.60 1.39 -10.97
CA VAL A 222 -17.15 1.26 -10.74
C VAL A 222 -16.29 1.94 -11.82
N ALA A 223 -16.70 1.90 -13.08
CA ALA A 223 -15.96 2.57 -14.16
C ALA A 223 -16.01 4.08 -14.00
N ASP A 224 -17.21 4.65 -13.96
CA ASP A 224 -17.44 6.09 -13.91
C ASP A 224 -16.80 6.72 -12.66
N ASP A 225 -16.97 6.10 -11.49
CA ASP A 225 -16.42 6.63 -10.23
C ASP A 225 -14.88 6.75 -10.27
N TYR A 226 -14.19 5.75 -10.86
CA TYR A 226 -12.74 5.77 -11.03
C TYR A 226 -12.28 6.64 -12.20
N GLU A 227 -13.05 6.73 -13.29
CA GLU A 227 -12.76 7.61 -14.43
C GLU A 227 -12.70 9.07 -13.95
N ASP A 228 -13.68 9.49 -13.15
CA ASP A 228 -13.71 10.80 -12.51
C ASP A 228 -12.53 11.05 -11.55
N LEU A 229 -12.19 10.06 -10.71
CA LEU A 229 -11.04 10.15 -9.82
C LEU A 229 -9.72 10.31 -10.61
N ILE A 230 -9.59 9.57 -11.71
CA ILE A 230 -8.43 9.64 -12.59
C ILE A 230 -8.40 10.98 -13.33
N ASP A 231 -9.55 11.57 -13.68
CA ASP A 231 -9.59 12.90 -14.29
C ASP A 231 -9.14 14.00 -13.32
N LEU A 232 -9.47 13.87 -12.04
CA LEU A 232 -9.06 14.82 -11.00
C LEU A 232 -7.58 14.69 -10.57
N ASP A 233 -7.02 13.47 -10.63
CA ASP A 233 -5.62 13.18 -10.25
C ASP A 233 -4.93 12.17 -11.21
N PRO A 234 -4.74 12.51 -12.50
CA PRO A 234 -4.32 11.54 -13.53
C PRO A 234 -2.89 11.02 -13.34
N GLY A 235 -2.05 11.76 -12.62
CA GLY A 235 -0.66 11.39 -12.38
C GLY A 235 -0.42 10.56 -11.12
N ASN A 236 -1.46 10.04 -10.47
CA ASN A 236 -1.33 9.18 -9.31
C ASN A 236 -1.55 7.71 -9.68
N PRO A 237 -0.48 6.89 -9.77
CA PRO A 237 -0.58 5.51 -10.21
C PRO A 237 -1.39 4.61 -9.25
N HIS A 238 -1.62 5.05 -8.01
CA HIS A 238 -2.42 4.29 -7.06
C HIS A 238 -3.90 4.25 -7.47
N HIS A 239 -4.45 5.32 -8.03
CA HIS A 239 -5.83 5.34 -8.51
C HIS A 239 -6.02 4.35 -9.67
N LEU A 240 -5.11 4.35 -10.64
CA LEU A 240 -5.12 3.42 -11.78
C LEU A 240 -4.99 1.96 -11.33
N ARG A 241 -4.11 1.68 -10.35
CA ARG A 241 -3.97 0.33 -9.79
C ARG A 241 -5.21 -0.11 -9.00
N SER A 242 -5.80 0.77 -8.20
CA SER A 242 -7.03 0.46 -7.47
C SER A 242 -8.19 0.17 -8.43
N PHE A 243 -8.28 0.93 -9.52
CA PHE A 243 -9.26 0.70 -10.57
C PHE A 243 -9.15 -0.72 -11.16
N GLY A 244 -7.94 -1.13 -11.57
CA GLY A 244 -7.73 -2.47 -12.11
C GLY A 244 -7.98 -3.60 -11.11
N ASN A 245 -7.72 -3.38 -9.82
CA ASN A 245 -8.10 -4.35 -8.79
C ASN A 245 -9.62 -4.52 -8.67
N ASP A 246 -10.38 -3.44 -8.86
CA ASP A 246 -11.84 -3.39 -8.69
C ASP A 246 -12.60 -3.91 -9.92
N LEU A 247 -11.98 -3.82 -11.10
CA LEU A 247 -12.49 -4.40 -12.34
C LEU A 247 -12.30 -5.93 -12.45
N ARG A 248 -11.66 -6.59 -11.48
CA ARG A 248 -11.51 -8.05 -11.52
C ARG A 248 -12.87 -8.77 -11.44
N PRO A 249 -13.00 -9.99 -12.01
CA PRO A 249 -14.23 -10.79 -11.92
C PRO A 249 -14.72 -11.09 -10.51
N THR A 250 -13.80 -11.15 -9.54
CA THR A 250 -14.12 -11.39 -8.13
C THR A 250 -14.62 -10.14 -7.40
N ARG A 251 -14.67 -8.98 -8.07
CA ARG A 251 -15.16 -7.71 -7.53
C ARG A 251 -16.30 -7.18 -8.40
N PHE A 252 -16.10 -6.09 -9.14
CA PHE A 252 -17.17 -5.34 -9.81
C PHE A 252 -17.09 -5.38 -11.33
N GLY A 253 -16.08 -6.04 -11.91
CA GLY A 253 -15.94 -6.14 -13.36
C GLY A 253 -15.90 -7.57 -13.87
N ASP A 254 -15.42 -7.71 -15.09
CA ASP A 254 -15.04 -8.96 -15.74
C ASP A 254 -13.80 -8.70 -16.62
N TRP A 255 -13.29 -9.75 -17.25
CA TRP A 255 -12.06 -9.65 -18.04
C TRP A 255 -12.17 -8.74 -19.27
N GLU A 256 -13.34 -8.65 -19.89
CA GLU A 256 -13.55 -7.83 -21.08
C GLU A 256 -13.68 -6.35 -20.69
N VAL A 257 -14.44 -6.08 -19.64
CA VAL A 257 -14.53 -4.73 -19.04
C VAL A 257 -13.14 -4.26 -18.61
N LEU A 258 -12.35 -5.14 -17.97
CA LEU A 258 -11.01 -4.81 -17.52
C LEU A 258 -10.07 -4.38 -18.66
N ASP A 259 -9.95 -5.17 -19.74
CA ASP A 259 -9.07 -4.81 -20.86
C ASP A 259 -9.56 -3.55 -21.58
N ARG A 260 -10.88 -3.46 -21.82
CA ARG A 260 -11.48 -2.27 -22.46
C ARG A 260 -11.19 -1.01 -21.64
N GLN A 261 -11.36 -1.07 -20.33
CA GLN A 261 -11.11 0.08 -19.47
C GLN A 261 -9.62 0.39 -19.34
N ALA A 262 -8.74 -0.62 -19.27
CA ALA A 262 -7.29 -0.37 -19.29
C ALA A 262 -6.85 0.39 -20.56
N ARG A 263 -7.40 0.04 -21.73
CA ARG A 263 -7.12 0.75 -23.00
C ARG A 263 -7.67 2.18 -23.00
N ARG A 264 -8.88 2.38 -22.47
CA ARG A 264 -9.47 3.71 -22.31
C ARG A 264 -8.66 4.58 -21.35
N THR A 265 -8.23 4.04 -20.21
CA THR A 265 -7.36 4.74 -19.25
C THR A 265 -6.01 5.09 -19.86
N ALA A 266 -5.43 4.22 -20.69
CA ALA A 266 -4.20 4.55 -21.42
C ALA A 266 -4.40 5.75 -22.35
N ALA A 267 -5.51 5.81 -23.11
CA ALA A 267 -5.83 6.96 -23.94
C ALA A 267 -6.14 8.23 -23.11
N ARG A 268 -6.92 8.09 -22.04
CA ARG A 268 -7.32 9.18 -21.11
C ARG A 268 -6.12 9.85 -20.46
N THR A 269 -5.06 9.08 -20.20
CA THR A 269 -3.86 9.55 -19.48
C THR A 269 -2.61 9.58 -20.35
N ALA A 270 -2.76 9.58 -21.68
CA ALA A 270 -1.64 9.47 -22.62
C ALA A 270 -0.63 10.63 -22.52
N ASP A 271 -1.12 11.81 -22.19
CA ASP A 271 -0.32 13.01 -21.94
C ASP A 271 0.59 12.84 -20.72
N VAL A 272 0.10 12.18 -19.66
CA VAL A 272 0.84 11.95 -18.41
C VAL A 272 1.70 10.70 -18.48
N TRP A 273 1.16 9.59 -18.96
CA TRP A 273 1.76 8.25 -18.87
C TRP A 273 2.14 7.62 -20.20
N GLY A 274 1.83 8.24 -21.35
CA GLY A 274 1.85 7.53 -22.62
C GLY A 274 0.90 6.32 -22.55
N VAL A 275 1.34 5.15 -23.01
CA VAL A 275 0.54 3.92 -22.83
C VAL A 275 0.63 3.32 -21.42
N GLY A 276 1.39 3.94 -20.51
CA GLY A 276 1.59 3.48 -19.13
C GLY A 276 0.32 3.32 -18.29
N GLY A 277 -0.77 4.03 -18.64
CA GLY A 277 -2.08 3.84 -18.01
C GLY A 277 -2.59 2.39 -18.11
N TYR A 278 -2.31 1.71 -19.23
CA TYR A 278 -2.63 0.29 -19.42
C TYR A 278 -1.91 -0.59 -18.40
N ALA A 279 -0.60 -0.38 -18.25
CA ALA A 279 0.24 -1.16 -17.34
C ALA A 279 -0.17 -0.97 -15.88
N TRP A 280 -0.49 0.26 -15.46
CA TRP A 280 -0.92 0.52 -14.08
C TRP A 280 -2.23 -0.17 -13.72
N VAL A 281 -3.24 -0.12 -14.60
CA VAL A 281 -4.51 -0.83 -14.40
C VAL A 281 -4.24 -2.34 -14.28
N TYR A 282 -3.45 -2.92 -15.20
CA TYR A 282 -3.15 -4.35 -15.13
C TYR A 282 -2.33 -4.76 -13.90
N PHE A 283 -1.40 -3.93 -13.43
CA PHE A 283 -0.70 -4.19 -12.16
C PHE A 283 -1.65 -4.25 -10.96
N GLY A 284 -2.71 -3.45 -10.98
CA GLY A 284 -3.81 -3.53 -10.02
C GLY A 284 -4.45 -4.91 -9.97
N ALA A 285 -4.77 -5.45 -11.15
CA ALA A 285 -5.40 -6.76 -11.30
C ALA A 285 -4.45 -7.91 -10.95
N LEU A 286 -3.24 -7.90 -11.52
CA LEU A 286 -2.20 -8.92 -11.35
C LEU A 286 -1.76 -9.07 -9.89
N GLY A 287 -1.78 -7.98 -9.13
CA GLY A 287 -1.47 -7.99 -7.69
C GLY A 287 -2.39 -8.90 -6.87
N ARG A 288 -3.57 -9.26 -7.38
CA ARG A 288 -4.58 -10.07 -6.66
C ARG A 288 -5.05 -11.29 -7.42
N ASP A 289 -5.04 -11.25 -8.75
CA ASP A 289 -5.43 -12.36 -9.60
C ASP A 289 -4.51 -12.48 -10.82
N LYS A 290 -3.63 -13.49 -10.77
CA LYS A 290 -2.67 -13.78 -11.84
C LYS A 290 -3.33 -14.29 -13.12
N ALA A 291 -4.62 -14.65 -13.09
CA ALA A 291 -5.36 -14.97 -14.31
C ALA A 291 -5.42 -13.78 -15.28
N ALA A 292 -5.26 -12.54 -14.80
CA ALA A 292 -5.17 -11.34 -15.62
C ALA A 292 -4.02 -11.41 -16.64
N LEU A 293 -2.95 -12.16 -16.36
CA LEU A 293 -1.82 -12.36 -17.28
C LEU A 293 -2.24 -13.01 -18.60
N ARG A 294 -3.29 -13.85 -18.60
CA ARG A 294 -3.82 -14.47 -19.82
C ARG A 294 -4.67 -13.51 -20.66
N ARG A 295 -4.99 -12.34 -20.12
CA ARG A 295 -5.90 -11.36 -20.74
C ARG A 295 -5.18 -10.12 -21.23
N LEU A 296 -4.02 -9.81 -20.65
CA LEU A 296 -3.27 -8.62 -21.03
C LEU A 296 -2.64 -8.75 -22.42
N ASP A 297 -2.56 -7.62 -23.10
CA ASP A 297 -1.80 -7.40 -24.31
C ASP A 297 -0.34 -7.16 -23.91
N ALA A 298 0.51 -8.15 -24.21
CA ALA A 298 1.89 -8.14 -23.74
C ALA A 298 2.72 -7.00 -24.35
N GLU A 299 2.46 -6.63 -25.61
CA GLU A 299 3.20 -5.55 -26.26
C GLU A 299 2.82 -4.21 -25.65
N LEU A 300 1.52 -3.95 -25.50
CA LEU A 300 1.03 -2.71 -24.89
C LEU A 300 1.47 -2.58 -23.41
N PHE A 301 1.51 -3.70 -22.68
CA PHE A 301 2.00 -3.72 -21.31
C PHE A 301 3.49 -3.37 -21.24
N VAL A 302 4.33 -3.99 -22.09
CA VAL A 302 5.77 -3.73 -22.17
C VAL A 302 6.04 -2.27 -22.54
N GLU A 303 5.38 -1.76 -23.57
CA GLU A 303 5.48 -0.36 -23.99
C GLU A 303 5.06 0.58 -22.84
N GLY A 304 4.01 0.24 -22.10
CA GLY A 304 3.59 0.94 -20.88
C GLY A 304 4.68 1.03 -19.82
N LEU A 305 5.44 -0.04 -19.59
CA LEU A 305 6.57 -0.01 -18.64
C LEU A 305 7.70 0.92 -19.12
N HIS A 306 7.99 0.90 -20.43
CA HIS A 306 8.97 1.79 -21.03
C HIS A 306 8.57 3.27 -20.91
N ASP A 307 7.31 3.60 -21.17
CA ASP A 307 6.81 4.96 -21.05
C ASP A 307 6.87 5.46 -19.61
N ILE A 308 6.45 4.63 -18.63
CA ILE A 308 6.52 4.97 -17.21
C ILE A 308 7.95 5.32 -16.81
N LEU A 309 8.94 4.47 -17.12
CA LEU A 309 10.33 4.72 -16.72
C LEU A 309 11.01 5.80 -17.55
N THR A 310 10.57 6.03 -18.79
CA THR A 310 11.09 7.16 -19.58
C THR A 310 10.71 8.49 -18.94
N ARG A 311 9.48 8.59 -18.42
CA ARG A 311 8.90 9.79 -17.80
C ARG A 311 9.29 9.93 -16.31
N HIS A 312 9.38 8.82 -15.58
CA HIS A 312 9.70 8.77 -14.16
C HIS A 312 10.92 7.87 -13.90
N ARG A 313 12.12 8.44 -14.07
CA ARG A 313 13.42 7.74 -13.96
C ARG A 313 13.93 7.57 -12.52
N THR A 314 13.06 7.69 -11.52
CA THR A 314 13.47 7.63 -10.10
C THR A 314 13.74 6.20 -9.65
N GLN A 315 14.58 6.03 -8.62
CA GLN A 315 14.80 4.72 -8.02
C GLN A 315 13.54 4.17 -7.35
N ASP A 316 12.66 5.03 -6.79
CA ASP A 316 11.36 4.61 -6.26
C ASP A 316 10.51 3.96 -7.37
N MET A 317 10.47 4.55 -8.57
CA MET A 317 9.71 4.02 -9.70
C MET A 317 10.32 2.72 -10.24
N ALA A 318 11.64 2.67 -10.41
CA ALA A 318 12.35 1.46 -10.82
C ALA A 318 12.10 0.29 -9.86
N ASN A 319 12.21 0.54 -8.54
CA ASN A 319 11.89 -0.45 -7.51
C ASN A 319 10.43 -0.87 -7.56
N ARG A 320 9.48 0.05 -7.77
CA ARG A 320 8.05 -0.26 -7.83
C ARG A 320 7.71 -1.16 -9.00
N LEU A 321 8.20 -0.85 -10.21
CA LEU A 321 7.95 -1.67 -11.39
C LEU A 321 8.67 -3.01 -11.31
N ALA A 322 9.92 -3.05 -10.83
CA ALA A 322 10.64 -4.29 -10.58
C ALA A 322 9.90 -5.19 -9.58
N ALA A 323 9.41 -4.61 -8.48
CA ALA A 323 8.69 -5.34 -7.45
C ALA A 323 7.36 -5.90 -7.93
N LEU A 324 6.58 -5.12 -8.68
CA LEU A 324 5.30 -5.57 -9.23
C LEU A 324 5.49 -6.64 -10.32
N THR A 325 6.49 -6.47 -11.17
CA THR A 325 6.84 -7.46 -12.21
C THR A 325 7.34 -8.75 -11.57
N GLY A 326 8.29 -8.66 -10.64
CA GLY A 326 8.83 -9.80 -9.90
C GLY A 326 7.77 -10.54 -9.08
N TYR A 327 6.83 -9.82 -8.45
CA TYR A 327 5.71 -10.42 -7.75
C TYR A 327 4.78 -11.19 -8.69
N THR A 328 4.51 -10.63 -9.87
CA THR A 328 3.66 -11.27 -10.88
C THR A 328 4.28 -12.59 -11.37
N LEU A 329 5.59 -12.59 -11.62
CA LEU A 329 6.35 -13.79 -12.02
C LEU A 329 6.37 -14.87 -10.92
N GLY A 330 6.54 -14.47 -9.65
CA GLY A 330 6.71 -15.38 -8.53
C GLY A 330 5.46 -16.19 -8.21
N GLY A 331 5.34 -17.43 -8.70
CA GLY A 331 4.23 -18.36 -8.42
C GLY A 331 3.34 -18.69 -9.63
N VAL A 332 3.77 -18.39 -10.85
CA VAL A 332 3.14 -18.91 -12.08
C VAL A 332 3.92 -20.13 -12.55
N ALA A 333 3.27 -21.30 -12.60
CA ALA A 333 3.91 -22.58 -12.94
C ALA A 333 3.98 -22.87 -14.45
N THR A 334 3.35 -22.06 -15.31
CA THR A 334 3.21 -22.36 -16.74
C THR A 334 3.67 -21.21 -17.62
N GLY A 335 4.64 -21.52 -18.49
CA GLY A 335 5.20 -20.60 -19.48
C GLY A 335 4.19 -20.24 -20.58
N GLY A 336 4.28 -18.98 -21.01
CA GLY A 336 3.54 -18.41 -22.14
C GLY A 336 4.20 -17.11 -22.58
N GLY A 337 3.88 -16.62 -23.78
CA GLY A 337 4.54 -15.44 -24.36
C GLY A 337 4.51 -14.20 -23.46
N ALA A 338 3.36 -13.89 -22.85
CA ALA A 338 3.24 -12.77 -21.92
C ALA A 338 4.14 -12.92 -20.68
N LEU A 339 4.23 -14.13 -20.10
CA LEU A 339 5.11 -14.36 -18.94
C LEU A 339 6.58 -14.17 -19.30
N HIS A 340 6.99 -14.60 -20.50
CA HIS A 340 8.35 -14.39 -20.99
C HIS A 340 8.65 -12.90 -21.18
N ARG A 341 7.73 -12.16 -21.83
CA ARG A 341 7.87 -10.70 -21.99
C ARG A 341 7.95 -9.96 -20.66
N LEU A 342 7.16 -10.36 -19.66
CA LEU A 342 7.26 -9.80 -18.31
C LEU A 342 8.61 -10.13 -17.65
N ALA A 343 9.14 -11.34 -17.84
CA ALA A 343 10.46 -11.71 -17.35
C ALA A 343 11.53 -10.83 -18.00
N ASP A 344 11.49 -10.64 -19.32
CA ASP A 344 12.41 -9.76 -20.03
C ASP A 344 12.34 -8.31 -19.51
N CYS A 345 11.13 -7.81 -19.21
CA CYS A 345 10.96 -6.51 -18.57
C CYS A 345 11.61 -6.44 -17.18
N LEU A 346 11.50 -7.48 -16.35
CA LEU A 346 12.21 -7.50 -15.06
C LEU A 346 13.72 -7.43 -15.27
N GLY A 347 14.25 -8.16 -16.26
CA GLY A 347 15.65 -8.10 -16.63
C GLY A 347 16.09 -6.70 -17.07
N TRP A 348 15.34 -6.11 -17.99
CA TRP A 348 15.55 -4.75 -18.48
C TRP A 348 15.53 -3.72 -17.35
N ILE A 349 14.51 -3.76 -16.47
CA ILE A 349 14.44 -2.84 -15.32
C ILE A 349 15.64 -3.06 -14.38
N ALA A 350 15.96 -4.31 -14.04
CA ALA A 350 17.08 -4.62 -13.15
C ALA A 350 18.42 -4.16 -13.75
N GLN A 351 18.63 -4.36 -15.04
CA GLN A 351 19.89 -4.02 -15.69
C GLN A 351 20.03 -2.50 -15.89
N ASP A 352 18.99 -1.86 -16.44
CA ASP A 352 19.10 -0.51 -16.99
C ASP A 352 18.61 0.57 -16.03
N HIS A 353 17.77 0.23 -15.04
CA HIS A 353 17.13 1.22 -14.17
C HIS A 353 17.40 1.02 -12.67
N LEU A 354 17.54 -0.20 -12.20
CA LEU A 354 17.76 -0.49 -10.78
C LEU A 354 19.22 -0.23 -10.39
N ARG A 355 19.44 0.60 -9.36
CA ARG A 355 20.77 0.95 -8.83
C ARG A 355 20.87 0.69 -7.33
N GLU A 356 19.75 0.86 -6.64
CA GLU A 356 19.60 0.57 -5.22
C GLU A 356 18.26 -0.11 -4.97
N LEU A 357 18.18 -0.86 -3.85
CA LEU A 357 16.94 -1.44 -3.37
C LEU A 357 16.24 -0.51 -2.38
N HIS A 358 14.93 -0.39 -2.54
CA HIS A 358 14.02 0.27 -1.60
C HIS A 358 13.11 -0.77 -0.96
N PRO A 359 13.49 -1.42 0.15
CA PRO A 359 12.81 -2.62 0.63
C PRO A 359 11.32 -2.43 0.93
N VAL A 360 10.92 -1.27 1.46
CA VAL A 360 9.51 -0.97 1.76
C VAL A 360 8.63 -1.07 0.50
N ILE A 361 9.10 -0.57 -0.64
CA ILE A 361 8.36 -0.66 -1.93
C ILE A 361 8.17 -2.12 -2.35
N TRP A 362 9.21 -2.95 -2.20
CA TRP A 362 9.12 -4.37 -2.50
C TRP A 362 8.15 -5.10 -1.57
N ALA A 363 8.06 -4.68 -0.30
CA ALA A 363 7.10 -5.23 0.65
C ALA A 363 5.65 -4.92 0.24
N GLU A 364 5.39 -3.69 -0.20
CA GLU A 364 4.07 -3.20 -0.65
C GLU A 364 3.57 -3.83 -1.96
N ALA A 365 4.45 -4.40 -2.79
CA ALA A 365 4.06 -4.99 -4.06
C ALA A 365 3.13 -6.22 -3.91
N ALA A 366 3.25 -6.95 -2.81
CA ALA A 366 2.31 -8.02 -2.49
C ALA A 366 1.17 -7.49 -1.64
N PRO A 367 -0.08 -7.90 -1.91
CA PRO A 367 -1.20 -7.58 -1.06
C PRO A 367 -1.03 -8.18 0.35
N PRO A 368 -1.55 -7.52 1.39
CA PRO A 368 -1.64 -8.12 2.72
C PRO A 368 -2.55 -9.36 2.68
N ILE A 369 -2.15 -10.41 3.39
CA ILE A 369 -2.90 -11.66 3.52
C ILE A 369 -4.18 -11.36 4.31
N THR A 370 -5.34 -11.58 3.70
CA THR A 370 -6.65 -11.32 4.33
C THR A 370 -6.92 -12.37 5.43
N GLY A 371 -7.34 -11.92 6.61
CA GLY A 371 -7.77 -12.82 7.71
C GLY A 371 -6.73 -13.14 8.78
N SER A 372 -5.53 -12.56 8.73
CA SER A 372 -4.57 -12.68 9.85
C SER A 372 -4.50 -11.36 10.62
N ILE A 373 -5.52 -11.12 11.46
CA ILE A 373 -5.47 -10.03 12.46
C ILE A 373 -4.54 -10.44 13.63
N ALA A 374 -4.03 -11.69 13.68
CA ALA A 374 -3.36 -12.22 14.88
C ALA A 374 -2.12 -13.11 14.70
N LEU A 375 -1.59 -13.39 13.49
CA LEU A 375 -0.44 -14.32 13.35
C LEU A 375 0.68 -13.89 12.40
N ALA A 376 0.65 -12.68 11.84
CA ALA A 376 1.89 -12.10 11.35
C ALA A 376 2.62 -11.48 12.55
N GLU A 377 3.33 -12.31 13.32
CA GLU A 377 4.47 -11.83 14.09
C GLU A 377 5.28 -10.91 13.16
N ASP A 378 5.29 -9.61 13.47
CA ASP A 378 6.42 -8.67 13.42
C ASP A 378 7.55 -8.91 12.39
N ALA A 379 7.23 -9.39 11.19
CA ALA A 379 8.20 -9.44 10.12
C ALA A 379 8.33 -8.02 9.57
N ASP A 380 9.20 -7.22 10.17
CA ASP A 380 9.64 -5.89 9.69
C ASP A 380 9.47 -5.76 8.15
N PRO A 381 8.60 -4.84 7.66
CA PRO A 381 8.36 -4.63 6.23
C PRO A 381 9.65 -4.54 5.43
N TRP A 382 10.69 -3.95 6.01
CA TRP A 382 12.00 -3.90 5.40
C TRP A 382 12.58 -5.29 5.14
N ARG A 383 12.58 -6.19 6.13
CA ARG A 383 13.11 -7.55 5.98
C ARG A 383 12.35 -8.34 4.93
N ARG A 384 11.01 -8.26 4.96
CA ARG A 384 10.17 -8.94 3.97
C ARG A 384 10.41 -8.42 2.56
N GLY A 385 10.49 -7.11 2.41
CA GLY A 385 10.73 -6.45 1.14
C GLY A 385 12.11 -6.79 0.57
N ARG A 386 13.16 -6.73 1.40
CA ARG A 386 14.52 -7.10 1.02
C ARG A 386 14.60 -8.56 0.62
N ALA A 387 14.01 -9.47 1.40
CA ALA A 387 13.96 -10.89 1.06
C ALA A 387 13.26 -11.10 -0.29
N ARG A 388 12.12 -10.46 -0.51
CA ARG A 388 11.39 -10.54 -1.79
C ARG A 388 12.22 -10.03 -2.96
N ALA A 389 12.86 -8.87 -2.83
CA ALA A 389 13.71 -8.30 -3.86
C ALA A 389 14.82 -9.26 -4.27
N LEU A 390 15.57 -9.77 -3.29
CA LEU A 390 16.68 -10.69 -3.52
C LEU A 390 16.19 -12.02 -4.11
N SER A 391 15.07 -12.56 -3.64
CA SER A 391 14.50 -13.80 -4.20
C SER A 391 14.01 -13.62 -5.64
N SER A 392 13.36 -12.50 -5.97
CA SER A 392 12.92 -12.20 -7.34
C SER A 392 14.10 -12.04 -8.29
N LEU A 393 15.14 -11.30 -7.88
CA LEU A 393 16.35 -11.13 -8.68
C LEU A 393 17.12 -12.45 -8.82
N ALA A 394 17.25 -13.22 -7.74
CA ALA A 394 17.92 -14.53 -7.77
C ALA A 394 17.20 -15.52 -8.67
N ALA A 395 15.86 -15.55 -8.65
CA ALA A 395 15.08 -16.41 -9.52
C ALA A 395 15.26 -16.03 -11.00
N TYR A 396 15.24 -14.73 -11.31
CA TYR A 396 15.44 -14.26 -12.69
C TYR A 396 16.85 -14.56 -13.21
N TYR A 397 17.88 -14.31 -12.39
CA TYR A 397 19.28 -14.51 -12.75
C TYR A 397 19.83 -15.89 -12.37
N ALA A 398 18.97 -16.87 -12.07
CA ALA A 398 19.38 -18.22 -11.64
C ALA A 398 20.43 -18.85 -12.59
N PRO A 399 20.28 -18.78 -13.94
CA PRO A 399 21.29 -19.34 -14.85
C PRO A 399 22.67 -18.70 -14.70
N ALA A 400 22.75 -17.39 -14.44
CA ALA A 400 24.01 -16.70 -14.23
C ALA A 400 24.65 -17.05 -12.88
N LEU A 401 23.83 -17.12 -11.83
CA LEU A 401 24.28 -17.50 -10.48
C LEU A 401 24.78 -18.95 -10.44
N GLU A 402 24.06 -19.87 -11.08
CA GLU A 402 24.45 -21.29 -11.23
C GLU A 402 25.76 -21.44 -12.03
N ALA A 403 26.02 -20.56 -12.99
CA ALA A 403 27.29 -20.48 -13.72
C ALA A 403 28.44 -19.84 -12.89
N GLY A 404 28.25 -19.62 -11.59
CA GLY A 404 29.24 -19.04 -10.70
C GLY A 404 29.47 -17.54 -10.91
N ARG A 405 28.47 -16.81 -11.42
CA ARG A 405 28.51 -15.35 -11.47
C ARG A 405 27.94 -14.75 -10.18
N ARG A 406 28.43 -13.57 -9.83
CA ARG A 406 27.84 -12.66 -8.84
C ARG A 406 27.22 -11.47 -9.56
N LEU A 407 26.10 -11.00 -9.04
CA LEU A 407 25.45 -9.78 -9.50
C LEU A 407 25.91 -8.62 -8.61
N VAL A 408 26.50 -7.58 -9.20
CA VAL A 408 26.94 -6.37 -8.49
C VAL A 408 26.26 -5.17 -9.12
N PHE A 409 25.35 -4.54 -8.41
CA PHE A 409 24.69 -3.32 -8.83
C PHE A 409 25.51 -2.12 -8.35
N THR A 410 25.83 -1.23 -9.29
CA THR A 410 26.53 0.04 -9.04
C THR A 410 25.73 1.18 -9.62
N ASP A 411 26.16 2.43 -9.42
CA ASP A 411 25.53 3.62 -10.04
C ASP A 411 25.49 3.53 -11.58
N ASP A 412 26.50 2.88 -12.19
CA ASP A 412 26.55 2.62 -13.64
C ASP A 412 25.64 1.48 -14.11
N GLY A 413 25.01 0.73 -13.19
CA GLY A 413 24.13 -0.41 -13.48
C GLY A 413 24.65 -1.76 -13.02
N LEU A 414 23.98 -2.83 -13.48
CA LEU A 414 24.28 -4.20 -13.11
C LEU A 414 25.54 -4.72 -13.82
N ARG A 415 26.50 -5.23 -13.04
CA ARG A 415 27.68 -5.96 -13.51
C ARG A 415 27.64 -7.41 -13.04
N MET A 416 27.86 -8.34 -13.96
CA MET A 416 28.03 -9.75 -13.64
C MET A 416 29.52 -10.06 -13.52
N VAL A 417 30.00 -10.39 -12.33
CA VAL A 417 31.42 -10.73 -12.06
C VAL A 417 31.57 -12.23 -11.79
N ARG A 418 32.75 -12.82 -12.02
CA ARG A 418 32.97 -14.23 -11.64
C ARG A 418 33.16 -14.34 -10.12
N HIS A 419 32.79 -15.49 -9.56
CA HIS A 419 33.17 -15.85 -8.21
C HIS A 419 34.68 -16.06 -8.18
N ASP A 420 35.40 -15.25 -7.40
CA ASP A 420 36.80 -15.50 -7.08
C ASP A 420 36.91 -16.60 -6.03
#